data_AF-A0A147J3R6-F1
#
_entry.id   AF-A0A147J3R6-F1
#
_cell.length_a   1.000
_cell.length_b   1.000
_cell.length_c   1.000
_cell.angle_alpha   90.00
_cell.angle_beta   90.00
_cell.angle_gamma   90.00
#
_symmetry.space_group_name_H-M   'P 1'
#
loop_
_entity.id
_entity.type
_entity.pdbx_description
1 polymer ?
#
loop_
_entity_poly.entity_id
_entity_poly.type
_entity_poly.pdbx_seq_one_letter_code
_entity_poly.pdbx_strand_id
1 'polypeptide(L)'
;GRRPHGFTVTLVESPNVPIIGVGEGTWPTLRATLKNMGVSETAFFRECDASFKQGARFNRWTTGAAEDGYYHPLMLPQSFGQVNLASHWLAGEGDASFCDAVTPQGRICDGGLAPKTIATPEYEALANYAYHLDAGKFADFLRRHCCEQLGVRHVLADVEEVLLAESGDIRAVRTAQAG
;
A
#
# COMPACT_ATOMS: atom_id res chain seq x y z
N GLY A 1 23.76 11.21 13.39
CA GLY A 1 24.87 10.24 13.35
C GLY A 1 24.59 9.21 12.29
N ARG A 2 25.45 9.07 11.27
CA ARG A 2 25.34 8.01 10.25
C ARG A 2 25.44 6.66 10.95
N ARG A 3 24.42 5.80 10.83
CA ARG A 3 24.58 4.38 11.20
C ARG A 3 25.65 3.75 10.28
N PRO A 4 26.49 2.83 10.77
CA PRO A 4 27.55 2.20 9.99
C PRO A 4 26.95 1.13 9.07
N HIS A 5 26.13 1.55 8.12
CA HIS A 5 25.77 0.71 6.98
C HIS A 5 26.90 0.86 5.95
N GLY A 6 27.34 -0.24 5.34
CA GLY A 6 28.45 -0.24 4.37
C GLY A 6 28.18 0.50 3.05
N PHE A 7 27.11 1.30 2.99
CA PHE A 7 26.70 2.07 1.82
C PHE A 7 25.94 3.34 2.23
N THR A 8 25.78 4.26 1.29
CA THR A 8 24.97 5.48 1.43
C THR A 8 23.92 5.54 0.33
N VAL A 9 22.74 6.09 0.64
CA VAL A 9 21.67 6.31 -0.32
C VAL A 9 21.47 7.80 -0.56
N THR A 10 21.41 8.20 -1.83
CA THR A 10 21.02 9.55 -2.24
C THR A 10 19.83 9.45 -3.19
N LEU A 11 18.75 10.16 -2.90
CA LEU A 11 17.61 10.34 -3.79
C LEU A 11 17.73 11.68 -4.48
N VAL A 12 17.67 11.67 -5.82
CA VAL A 12 17.64 12.86 -6.67
C VAL A 12 16.26 12.94 -7.30
N GLU A 13 15.52 14.02 -7.07
CA GLU A 13 14.22 14.26 -7.71
C GLU A 13 14.13 15.69 -8.28
N SER A 14 13.38 15.85 -9.36
CA SER A 14 13.18 17.15 -10.00
C SER A 14 12.19 18.00 -9.18
N PRO A 15 12.52 19.26 -8.84
CA PRO A 15 11.57 20.18 -8.23
C PRO A 15 10.55 20.73 -9.24
N ASN A 16 10.75 20.48 -10.55
CA ASN A 16 10.01 21.11 -11.64
C ASN A 16 8.89 20.22 -12.21
N VAL A 17 8.83 18.94 -11.82
CA VAL A 17 7.84 17.99 -12.30
C VAL A 17 6.84 17.69 -11.18
N PRO A 18 5.59 18.21 -11.24
CA PRO A 18 4.62 18.00 -10.19
C PRO A 18 4.11 16.56 -10.17
N ILE A 19 3.76 16.08 -8.98
CA ILE A 19 3.04 14.81 -8.82
C ILE A 19 1.56 14.98 -9.22
N ILE A 20 0.97 13.91 -9.74
CA ILE A 20 -0.49 13.83 -9.91
C ILE A 20 -1.05 13.32 -8.58
N GLY A 21 -1.69 14.20 -7.81
CA GLY A 21 -2.32 13.84 -6.55
C GLY A 21 -3.72 13.28 -6.74
N VAL A 22 -3.89 11.97 -6.56
CA VAL A 22 -5.19 11.32 -6.35
C VAL A 22 -5.13 10.48 -5.07
N GLY A 23 -6.28 10.26 -4.42
CA GLY A 23 -6.34 9.33 -3.28
C GLY A 23 -5.92 7.92 -3.72
N GLU A 24 -5.05 7.25 -2.96
CA GLU A 24 -4.48 5.97 -3.36
C GLU A 24 -5.00 4.82 -2.53
N GLY A 25 -5.41 3.74 -3.20
CA GLY A 25 -5.72 2.46 -2.59
C GLY A 25 -4.58 1.47 -2.74
N THR A 26 -4.08 0.98 -1.61
CA THR A 26 -2.86 0.16 -1.55
C THR A 26 -3.17 -1.34 -1.44
N TRP A 27 -2.12 -2.16 -1.31
CA TRP A 27 -2.18 -3.60 -1.04
C TRP A 27 -1.63 -3.94 0.35
N PRO A 28 -2.04 -5.09 0.96
CA PRO A 28 -1.62 -5.46 2.32
C PRO A 28 -0.10 -5.53 2.52
N THR A 29 0.67 -5.79 1.46
CA THR A 29 2.13 -5.86 1.49
C THR A 29 2.78 -4.55 1.98
N LEU A 30 2.12 -3.40 1.79
CA LEU A 30 2.62 -2.12 2.29
C LEU A 30 2.80 -2.11 3.81
N ARG A 31 1.98 -2.85 4.56
CA ARG A 31 2.12 -3.01 6.02
C ARG A 31 3.49 -3.55 6.41
N ALA A 32 3.93 -4.60 5.72
CA ALA A 32 5.24 -5.20 5.97
C ALA A 32 6.36 -4.24 5.60
N THR A 33 6.24 -3.53 4.48
CA THR A 33 7.21 -2.51 4.05
C THR A 33 7.37 -1.41 5.10
N LEU A 34 6.28 -0.80 5.54
CA LEU A 34 6.30 0.29 6.54
C LEU A 34 6.87 -0.19 7.88
N LYS A 35 6.43 -1.37 8.36
CA LYS A 35 6.97 -1.98 9.58
C LYS A 35 8.48 -2.22 9.48
N ASN A 36 8.95 -2.77 8.36
CA ASN A 36 10.37 -3.05 8.14
C ASN A 36 11.22 -1.77 8.04
N MET A 37 10.64 -0.67 7.55
CA MET A 37 11.26 0.66 7.54
C MET A 37 11.28 1.32 8.93
N GLY A 38 10.64 0.72 9.93
CA GLY A 38 10.52 1.29 11.28
C GLY A 38 9.52 2.45 11.36
N VAL A 39 8.57 2.52 10.43
CA VAL A 39 7.48 3.50 10.46
C VAL A 39 6.46 3.07 11.51
N SER A 40 6.01 4.00 12.36
CA SER A 40 4.84 3.77 13.22
C SER A 40 3.56 3.85 12.39
N GLU A 41 2.69 2.85 12.51
CA GLU A 41 1.38 2.87 11.84
C GLU A 41 0.53 4.03 12.39
N THR A 42 0.60 4.31 13.69
CA THR A 42 -0.12 5.42 14.32
C THR A 42 0.30 6.76 13.74
N ALA A 43 1.61 7.00 13.56
CA ALA A 43 2.10 8.24 12.94
C ALA A 43 1.62 8.35 11.49
N PHE A 44 1.70 7.25 10.73
CA PHE A 44 1.18 7.18 9.37
C PHE A 44 -0.30 7.56 9.28
N PHE A 45 -1.17 7.02 10.15
CA PHE A 45 -2.60 7.41 10.17
C PHE A 45 -2.83 8.87 10.51
N ARG A 46 -2.05 9.42 11.45
CA ARG A 46 -2.21 10.82 11.90
C ARG A 46 -1.72 11.84 10.88
N GLU A 47 -0.73 11.48 10.07
CA GLU A 47 -0.04 12.42 9.19
C GLU A 47 -0.45 12.26 7.71
N CYS A 48 -1.02 11.12 7.30
CA CYS A 48 -1.29 10.80 5.90
C CYS A 48 -2.78 10.67 5.53
N ASP A 49 -3.68 11.12 6.40
CA ASP A 49 -5.14 10.97 6.26
C ASP A 49 -5.55 9.52 5.90
N ALA A 50 -4.87 8.55 6.51
CA ALA A 50 -5.05 7.16 6.13
C ALA A 50 -6.37 6.58 6.71
N SER A 51 -6.94 5.63 5.99
CA SER A 51 -8.03 4.77 6.46
C SER A 51 -7.78 3.32 6.09
N PHE A 52 -8.44 2.38 6.76
CA PHE A 52 -8.32 0.97 6.43
C PHE A 52 -9.05 0.63 5.13
N LYS A 53 -8.37 -0.08 4.23
CA LYS A 53 -8.95 -0.73 3.05
C LYS A 53 -9.07 -2.22 3.32
N GLN A 54 -10.28 -2.78 3.25
CA GLN A 54 -10.54 -4.20 3.53
C GLN A 54 -10.81 -5.04 2.27
N GLY A 55 -10.99 -4.39 1.12
CA GLY A 55 -11.30 -5.04 -0.14
C GLY A 55 -11.64 -4.00 -1.20
N ALA A 56 -12.04 -4.48 -2.37
CA ALA A 56 -12.69 -3.67 -3.39
C ALA A 56 -14.14 -4.13 -3.54
N ARG A 57 -15.08 -3.18 -3.66
CA ARG A 57 -16.48 -3.48 -4.00
C ARG A 57 -16.73 -3.04 -5.44
N PHE A 58 -17.14 -3.98 -6.28
CA PHE A 58 -17.46 -3.75 -7.68
C PHE A 58 -18.96 -3.58 -7.81
N ASN A 59 -19.43 -2.34 -7.91
CA ASN A 59 -20.86 -2.03 -8.01
C ASN A 59 -21.31 -1.94 -9.46
N ARG A 60 -22.42 -2.61 -9.82
CA ARG A 60 -23.07 -2.57 -11.14
C ARG A 60 -22.26 -3.17 -12.28
N TRP A 61 -21.35 -4.10 -11.98
CA TRP A 61 -20.46 -4.70 -12.97
C TRP A 61 -21.04 -5.93 -13.66
N THR A 62 -22.05 -6.58 -13.10
CA THR A 62 -22.57 -7.86 -13.60
C THR A 62 -23.91 -7.69 -14.32
N THR A 63 -24.88 -7.02 -13.68
CA THR A 63 -26.23 -6.82 -14.23
C THR A 63 -26.53 -5.35 -14.49
N GLY A 64 -25.79 -4.43 -13.86
CA GLY A 64 -26.04 -2.99 -13.94
C GLY A 64 -27.13 -2.48 -12.99
N ALA A 65 -27.79 -3.38 -12.24
CA ALA A 65 -28.84 -3.01 -11.29
C ALA A 65 -28.29 -2.21 -10.10
N ALA A 66 -29.15 -1.48 -9.38
CA ALA A 66 -28.69 -0.57 -8.32
C ALA A 66 -28.05 -1.31 -7.13
N GLU A 67 -28.54 -2.51 -6.86
CA GLU A 67 -28.16 -3.45 -5.82
C GLU A 67 -27.03 -4.40 -6.23
N ASP A 68 -26.66 -4.43 -7.53
CA ASP A 68 -25.57 -5.25 -8.03
C ASP A 68 -24.24 -4.81 -7.42
N GLY A 69 -23.62 -5.70 -6.65
CA GLY A 69 -22.31 -5.47 -6.08
C GLY A 69 -21.69 -6.74 -5.53
N TYR A 70 -20.40 -6.92 -5.77
CA TYR A 70 -19.63 -8.01 -5.15
C TYR A 70 -18.29 -7.52 -4.62
N TYR A 71 -17.77 -8.24 -3.63
CA TYR A 71 -16.50 -7.93 -2.99
C TYR A 71 -15.37 -8.78 -3.57
N HIS A 72 -14.23 -8.15 -3.80
CA HIS A 72 -12.92 -8.79 -3.82
C HIS A 72 -12.25 -8.52 -2.46
N PRO A 73 -12.35 -9.46 -1.49
CA PRO A 73 -11.77 -9.27 -0.16
C PRO A 73 -10.23 -9.32 -0.21
N LEU A 74 -9.58 -8.82 0.85
CA LEU A 74 -8.14 -8.99 1.08
C LEU A 74 -7.82 -10.24 1.90
N MET A 75 -8.85 -10.95 2.39
CA MET A 75 -8.73 -12.27 2.98
C MET A 75 -8.82 -13.35 1.92
N LEU A 76 -7.98 -14.38 2.08
CA LEU A 76 -8.15 -15.61 1.32
C LEU A 76 -9.40 -16.36 1.81
N PRO A 77 -10.04 -17.14 0.93
CA PRO A 77 -11.05 -18.11 1.34
C PRO A 77 -10.55 -19.00 2.49
N GLN A 78 -11.45 -19.40 3.38
CA GLN A 78 -11.12 -20.36 4.42
C GLN A 78 -10.51 -21.63 3.80
N SER A 79 -9.39 -22.10 4.35
CA SER A 79 -8.68 -23.29 3.86
C SER A 79 -8.27 -23.24 2.38
N PHE A 80 -8.05 -22.05 1.81
CA PHE A 80 -7.71 -21.86 0.38
C PHE A 80 -6.57 -22.76 -0.13
N GLY A 81 -5.55 -23.04 0.68
CA GLY A 81 -4.43 -23.91 0.30
C GLY A 81 -4.74 -25.42 0.32
N GLN A 82 -5.94 -25.82 0.76
CA GLN A 82 -6.33 -27.22 0.95
C GLN A 82 -7.52 -27.61 0.05
N VAL A 83 -8.47 -26.70 -0.15
CA VAL A 83 -9.70 -26.96 -0.91
C VAL A 83 -10.11 -25.74 -1.72
N ASN A 84 -10.54 -25.97 -2.96
CA ASN A 84 -11.16 -24.94 -3.77
C ASN A 84 -12.65 -24.82 -3.42
N LEU A 85 -12.99 -23.87 -2.55
CA LEU A 85 -14.38 -23.64 -2.12
C LEU A 85 -15.31 -23.13 -3.23
N ALA A 86 -14.79 -22.62 -4.35
CA ALA A 86 -15.62 -22.10 -5.43
C ALA A 86 -16.50 -23.18 -6.06
N SER A 87 -15.98 -24.40 -6.27
CA SER A 87 -16.74 -25.50 -6.84
C SER A 87 -17.89 -25.93 -5.93
N HIS A 88 -17.68 -25.92 -4.62
CA HIS A 88 -18.72 -26.26 -3.64
C HIS A 88 -19.78 -25.17 -3.54
N TRP A 89 -19.38 -23.90 -3.59
CA TRP A 89 -20.32 -22.78 -3.61
C TRP A 89 -21.19 -22.80 -4.86
N LEU A 90 -20.60 -23.02 -6.05
CA LEU A 90 -21.34 -23.12 -7.33
C LEU A 90 -22.30 -24.32 -7.39
N ALA A 91 -22.00 -25.40 -6.67
CA ALA A 91 -22.86 -26.58 -6.62
C ALA A 91 -23.97 -26.48 -5.55
N GLY A 92 -23.89 -25.49 -4.65
CA GLY A 92 -24.88 -25.28 -3.62
C GLY A 92 -26.12 -24.53 -4.12
N GLU A 93 -27.20 -24.59 -3.35
CA GLU A 93 -28.46 -23.87 -3.62
C GLU A 93 -28.62 -22.60 -2.75
N GLY A 94 -27.53 -22.10 -2.16
CA GLY A 94 -27.57 -20.95 -1.26
C GLY A 94 -27.52 -19.62 -1.99
N ASP A 95 -28.20 -18.60 -1.45
CA ASP A 95 -28.25 -17.24 -2.02
C ASP A 95 -27.10 -16.33 -1.57
N ALA A 96 -26.16 -16.84 -0.76
CA ALA A 96 -25.03 -16.05 -0.27
C ALA A 96 -24.02 -15.76 -1.39
N SER A 97 -23.48 -14.54 -1.40
CA SER A 97 -22.35 -14.19 -2.27
C SER A 97 -21.16 -15.11 -2.01
N PHE A 98 -20.31 -15.35 -3.02
CA PHE A 98 -19.11 -16.16 -2.83
C PHE A 98 -18.23 -15.61 -1.70
N CYS A 99 -18.07 -14.29 -1.62
CA CYS A 99 -17.28 -13.62 -0.58
C CYS A 99 -17.79 -13.97 0.83
N ASP A 100 -19.10 -13.88 1.07
CA ASP A 100 -19.72 -14.12 2.38
C ASP A 100 -19.83 -15.60 2.72
N ALA A 101 -19.82 -16.47 1.70
CA ALA A 101 -19.80 -17.91 1.90
C ALA A 101 -18.43 -18.42 2.38
N VAL A 102 -17.33 -17.75 2.00
CA VAL A 102 -15.96 -18.26 2.22
C VAL A 102 -15.08 -17.37 3.09
N THR A 103 -15.52 -16.16 3.41
CA THR A 103 -14.83 -15.22 4.31
C THR A 103 -15.83 -14.40 5.14
N PRO A 104 -15.44 -13.88 6.31
CA PRO A 104 -16.28 -12.94 7.05
C PRO A 104 -16.20 -11.50 6.52
N GLN A 105 -15.32 -11.21 5.54
CA GLN A 105 -14.88 -9.85 5.26
C GLN A 105 -15.94 -8.99 4.55
N GLY A 106 -16.80 -9.57 3.71
CA GLY A 106 -17.93 -8.86 3.09
C GLY A 106 -18.85 -8.26 4.16
N ARG A 107 -19.36 -9.11 5.06
CA ARG A 107 -20.19 -8.68 6.20
C ARG A 107 -19.54 -7.65 7.12
N ILE A 108 -18.22 -7.73 7.36
CA ILE A 108 -17.49 -6.72 8.14
C ILE A 108 -17.55 -5.36 7.44
N CYS A 109 -17.36 -5.33 6.11
CA CYS A 109 -17.44 -4.11 5.32
C CYS A 109 -18.85 -3.53 5.29
N ASP A 110 -19.87 -4.37 5.08
CA ASP A 110 -21.27 -3.94 5.05
C ASP A 110 -21.73 -3.36 6.39
N GLY A 111 -21.20 -3.87 7.50
CA GLY A 111 -21.43 -3.32 8.84
C GLY A 111 -20.67 -2.03 9.14
N GLY A 112 -19.83 -1.53 8.23
CA GLY A 112 -18.98 -0.36 8.46
C GLY A 112 -17.94 -0.57 9.57
N LEU A 113 -17.55 -1.81 9.84
CA LEU A 113 -16.68 -2.17 10.95
C LEU A 113 -15.20 -2.13 10.57
N ALA A 114 -14.34 -1.84 11.54
CA ALA A 114 -12.89 -1.85 11.36
C ALA A 114 -12.34 -3.30 11.24
N PRO A 115 -11.20 -3.50 10.53
CA PRO A 115 -10.58 -4.83 10.39
C PRO A 115 -9.90 -5.34 11.66
N LYS A 116 -9.81 -4.51 12.70
CA LYS A 116 -9.14 -4.80 13.97
C LYS A 116 -9.73 -3.96 15.10
N THR A 117 -9.47 -4.34 16.35
CA THR A 117 -9.94 -3.59 17.53
C THR A 117 -8.93 -2.54 17.97
N ILE A 118 -9.32 -1.61 18.84
CA ILE A 118 -8.42 -0.58 19.39
C ILE A 118 -7.25 -1.16 20.21
N ALA A 119 -7.41 -2.40 20.70
CA ALA A 119 -6.37 -3.11 21.45
C ALA A 119 -5.43 -3.93 20.55
N THR A 120 -5.73 -4.04 19.25
CA THR A 120 -4.87 -4.77 18.31
C THR A 120 -3.60 -3.95 18.02
N PRO A 121 -2.39 -4.55 18.16
CA PRO A 121 -1.14 -3.85 17.90
C PRO A 121 -1.01 -3.26 16.47
N GLU A 122 -0.06 -2.34 16.31
CA GLU A 122 0.28 -1.80 15.00
C GLU A 122 0.66 -2.92 14.02
N TYR A 123 0.18 -2.78 12.79
CA TYR A 123 0.36 -3.73 11.69
C TYR A 123 -0.16 -5.14 11.94
N GLU A 124 -0.84 -5.43 13.05
CA GLU A 124 -1.60 -6.67 13.26
C GLU A 124 -3.06 -6.52 12.80
N ALA A 125 -3.75 -7.64 12.59
CA ALA A 125 -5.06 -7.69 11.96
C ALA A 125 -5.91 -8.85 12.50
N LEU A 126 -7.24 -8.64 12.59
CA LEU A 126 -8.21 -9.72 12.73
C LEU A 126 -8.79 -10.12 11.36
N ALA A 127 -9.15 -9.12 10.54
CA ALA A 127 -9.40 -9.26 9.11
C ALA A 127 -8.28 -8.57 8.34
N ASN A 128 -7.80 -9.19 7.25
CA ASN A 128 -6.67 -8.62 6.50
C ASN A 128 -7.01 -7.25 5.90
N TYR A 129 -6.07 -6.31 5.92
CA TYR A 129 -6.29 -4.95 5.41
C TYR A 129 -5.07 -4.38 4.70
N ALA A 130 -5.35 -3.31 3.96
CA ALA A 130 -4.43 -2.35 3.38
C ALA A 130 -4.89 -0.93 3.78
N TYR A 131 -4.47 0.08 3.04
CA TYR A 131 -4.79 1.48 3.32
C TYR A 131 -5.38 2.21 2.11
N HIS A 132 -6.32 3.12 2.38
CA HIS A 132 -6.50 4.32 1.55
C HIS A 132 -5.73 5.47 2.20
N LEU A 133 -5.10 6.34 1.41
CA LEU A 133 -4.28 7.44 1.92
C LEU A 133 -4.25 8.64 0.96
N ASP A 134 -3.81 9.79 1.47
CA ASP A 134 -3.40 10.93 0.66
C ASP A 134 -1.93 10.75 0.21
N ALA A 135 -1.73 10.63 -1.10
CA ALA A 135 -0.42 10.34 -1.69
C ALA A 135 0.61 11.45 -1.45
N GLY A 136 0.18 12.72 -1.44
CA GLY A 136 1.07 13.86 -1.22
C GLY A 136 1.58 13.89 0.21
N LYS A 137 0.66 13.76 1.18
CA LYS A 137 1.02 13.67 2.61
C LYS A 137 1.91 12.46 2.89
N PHE A 138 1.62 11.32 2.26
CA PHE A 138 2.42 10.12 2.40
C PHE A 138 3.84 10.27 1.85
N ALA A 139 4.00 10.89 0.68
CA ALA A 139 5.31 11.18 0.11
C ALA A 139 6.14 12.09 1.02
N ASP A 140 5.54 13.17 1.53
CA ASP A 140 6.20 14.09 2.47
C ASP A 140 6.58 13.41 3.80
N PHE A 141 5.70 12.56 4.32
CA PHE A 141 5.93 11.75 5.52
C PHE A 141 7.11 10.79 5.32
N LEU A 142 7.11 10.02 4.23
CA LEU A 142 8.21 9.09 3.92
C LEU A 142 9.52 9.82 3.64
N ARG A 143 9.50 10.95 2.94
CA ARG A 143 10.69 11.77 2.70
C ARG A 143 11.34 12.14 4.03
N ARG A 144 10.57 12.68 4.98
CA ARG A 144 11.07 13.03 6.33
C ARG A 144 11.63 11.81 7.05
N HIS A 145 10.87 10.71 7.11
CA HIS A 145 11.31 9.47 7.76
C HIS A 145 12.64 8.96 7.19
N CYS A 146 12.76 8.89 5.86
CA CYS A 146 13.97 8.45 5.18
C CYS A 146 15.17 9.37 5.43
N CYS A 147 14.97 10.69 5.40
CA CYS A 147 16.06 11.65 5.63
C CYS A 147 16.51 11.65 7.10
N GLU A 148 15.56 11.70 8.03
CA GLU A 148 15.81 11.91 9.45
C GLU A 148 16.19 10.63 10.19
N GLN A 149 15.52 9.50 9.89
CA GLN A 149 15.68 8.24 10.61
C GLN A 149 16.65 7.28 9.91
N LEU A 150 16.65 7.27 8.58
CA LEU A 150 17.45 6.35 7.77
C LEU A 150 18.71 6.98 7.18
N GLY A 151 18.84 8.32 7.23
CA GLY A 151 20.02 9.04 6.76
C GLY A 151 20.15 9.11 5.24
N VAL A 152 19.04 9.00 4.50
CA VAL A 152 19.00 9.21 3.06
C VAL A 152 19.33 10.68 2.76
N ARG A 153 20.26 10.92 1.84
CA ARG A 153 20.51 12.27 1.33
C ARG A 153 19.47 12.58 0.26
N HIS A 154 18.77 13.70 0.41
CA HIS A 154 17.82 14.18 -0.59
C HIS A 154 18.41 15.34 -1.38
N VAL A 155 18.37 15.28 -2.71
CA VAL A 155 18.87 16.31 -3.62
C VAL A 155 17.77 16.68 -4.60
N LEU A 156 17.37 17.95 -4.61
CA LEU A 156 16.42 18.47 -5.59
C LEU A 156 17.21 18.94 -6.82
N ALA A 157 17.21 18.13 -7.89
CA ALA A 157 17.90 18.45 -9.12
C ALA A 157 17.34 17.68 -10.32
N ASP A 158 17.44 18.30 -11.50
CA ASP A 158 17.12 17.69 -12.78
C ASP A 158 18.34 16.90 -13.28
N VAL A 159 18.14 15.64 -13.65
CA VAL A 159 19.17 14.80 -14.28
C VAL A 159 19.24 15.15 -15.76
N GLU A 160 20.40 15.61 -16.23
CA GLU A 160 20.61 16.03 -17.62
C GLU A 160 21.36 14.96 -18.44
N GLU A 161 22.24 14.19 -17.80
CA GLU A 161 23.11 13.23 -18.49
C GLU A 161 23.39 12.00 -17.62
N VAL A 162 23.43 10.82 -18.24
CA VAL A 162 23.92 9.58 -17.63
C VAL A 162 25.31 9.28 -18.19
N LEU A 163 26.32 9.30 -17.32
CA LEU A 163 27.70 9.05 -17.67
C LEU A 163 28.01 7.57 -17.53
N LEU A 164 28.47 6.93 -18.61
CA LEU A 164 28.81 5.52 -18.63
C LEU A 164 30.32 5.28 -18.41
N ALA A 165 30.65 4.12 -17.87
CA ALA A 165 32.01 3.57 -17.88
C ALA A 165 32.33 2.93 -19.24
N GLU A 166 33.60 2.57 -19.47
CA GLU A 166 34.01 1.86 -20.69
C GLU A 166 33.32 0.50 -20.85
N SER A 167 32.91 -0.14 -19.75
CA SER A 167 32.11 -1.38 -19.77
C SER A 167 30.68 -1.18 -20.27
N GLY A 168 30.18 0.05 -20.31
CA GLY A 168 28.78 0.39 -20.55
C GLY A 168 27.94 0.55 -19.28
N ASP A 169 28.49 0.29 -18.09
CA ASP A 169 27.79 0.47 -16.82
C ASP A 169 27.60 1.96 -16.48
N ILE A 170 26.57 2.28 -15.68
CA ILE A 170 26.37 3.65 -15.16
C ILE A 170 27.49 3.97 -14.17
N ARG A 171 28.28 5.00 -14.49
CA ARG A 171 29.31 5.56 -13.62
C ARG A 171 28.75 6.66 -12.71
N ALA A 172 27.97 7.58 -13.28
CA ALA A 172 27.40 8.72 -12.57
C ALA A 172 26.22 9.33 -13.34
N VAL A 173 25.47 10.20 -12.66
CA VAL A 173 24.52 11.12 -13.28
C VAL A 173 25.02 12.54 -13.12
N ARG A 174 24.85 13.38 -14.14
CA ARG A 174 25.10 14.83 -14.07
C ARG A 174 23.77 15.54 -13.87
N THR A 175 23.76 16.54 -13.01
CA THR A 175 22.55 17.29 -12.65
C THR A 175 22.74 18.78 -12.89
N ALA A 176 21.66 19.47 -13.25
CA ALA A 176 21.73 20.90 -13.53
C ALA A 176 22.09 21.73 -12.28
N GLN A 177 21.53 21.37 -11.12
CA GLN A 177 21.64 22.15 -9.89
C GLN A 177 22.75 21.67 -8.94
N ALA A 178 23.12 20.38 -8.98
CA ALA A 178 24.01 19.80 -7.98
C ALA A 178 25.37 19.32 -8.55
N GLY A 179 25.61 19.53 -9.85
CA GLY A 179 26.86 19.14 -10.53
C GLY A 179 26.90 17.64 -10.82
#